data_AF-A0A660NFK6-F1
#
_entry.id   AF-A0A660NFK6-F1
#
_cell.length_a   1.000
_cell.length_b   1.000
_cell.length_c   1.000
_cell.angle_alpha   90.00
_cell.angle_beta   90.00
_cell.angle_gamma   90.00
#
_symmetry.space_group_name_H-M   'P 1'
#
loop_
_entity.id
_entity.type
_entity.pdbx_description
1 polymer ?
#
loop_
_entity_poly.entity_id
_entity_poly.type
_entity_poly.pdbx_seq_one_letter_code
_entity_poly.pdbx_strand_id
1 'polypeptide(L)'
;LMHALQQAAQGLGFGADEARALSLQTFRGAVELAAQSGADFVALQDAVTSKGGTTFAALETFRQRAVAEHLREGVNAAAARSVELGRELG
;
A
#
# COMPACT_ATOMS: atom_id res chain seq x y z
N LEU A 1 2.43 -4.72 -3.11
CA LEU A 1 2.29 -4.33 -1.69
C LEU A 1 1.73 -5.45 -0.80
N MET A 2 0.70 -6.20 -1.23
CA MET A 2 0.16 -7.32 -0.44
C MET A 2 1.22 -8.37 -0.04
N HIS A 3 2.05 -8.82 -0.97
CA HIS A 3 3.15 -9.75 -0.66
C HIS A 3 4.11 -9.19 0.41
N ALA A 4 4.44 -7.90 0.34
CA ALA A 4 5.30 -7.25 1.34
C ALA A 4 4.63 -7.21 2.73
N LEU A 5 3.31 -6.95 2.80
CA LEU A 5 2.56 -6.98 4.05
C LEU A 5 2.46 -8.41 4.62
N GLN A 6 2.27 -9.42 3.76
CA GLN A 6 2.34 -10.83 4.15
C GLN A 6 3.70 -11.17 4.74
N GLN A 7 4.80 -10.79 4.08
CA GLN A 7 6.16 -11.05 4.58
C GLN A 7 6.41 -10.33 5.92
N ALA A 8 5.92 -9.10 6.08
CA ALA A 8 6.00 -8.39 7.35
C ALA A 8 5.26 -9.14 8.47
N ALA A 9 4.05 -9.65 8.20
CA ALA A 9 3.31 -10.46 9.15
C ALA A 9 4.06 -11.77 9.48
N GLN A 10 4.63 -12.46 8.49
CA GLN A 10 5.47 -13.64 8.76
C GLN A 10 6.68 -13.30 9.66
N GLY A 11 7.31 -12.15 9.44
CA GLY A 11 8.40 -11.64 10.30
C GLY A 11 7.96 -11.34 11.74
N LEU A 12 6.66 -11.15 11.99
CA LEU A 12 6.06 -10.99 13.31
C LEU A 12 5.61 -12.32 13.94
N GLY A 13 5.84 -13.46 13.28
CA GLY A 13 5.54 -14.80 13.79
C GLY A 13 4.23 -15.40 13.31
N PHE A 14 3.49 -14.73 12.42
CA PHE A 14 2.27 -15.29 11.83
C PHE A 14 2.59 -16.45 10.87
N GLY A 15 1.74 -17.48 10.87
CA GLY A 15 1.83 -18.59 9.90
C GLY A 15 1.59 -18.11 8.46
N ALA A 16 2.04 -18.88 7.47
CA ALA A 16 1.95 -18.46 6.06
C ALA A 16 0.50 -18.18 5.59
N ASP A 17 -0.44 -19.07 5.94
CA ASP A 17 -1.85 -18.92 5.57
C ASP A 17 -2.50 -17.74 6.28
N GLU A 18 -2.18 -17.55 7.57
CA GLU A 18 -2.68 -16.44 8.36
C GLU A 18 -2.13 -15.10 7.88
N ALA A 19 -0.82 -15.00 7.62
CA ALA A 19 -0.19 -13.80 7.07
C ALA A 19 -0.79 -13.42 5.71
N ARG A 20 -1.05 -14.42 4.86
CA ARG A 20 -1.72 -14.22 3.57
C ARG A 20 -3.15 -13.71 3.76
N ALA A 21 -3.90 -14.32 4.67
CA ALA A 21 -5.28 -13.93 4.97
C ALA A 21 -5.35 -12.51 5.53
N LEU A 22 -4.50 -12.17 6.51
CA LEU A 22 -4.37 -10.83 7.08
C LEU A 22 -4.09 -9.80 5.99
N SER A 23 -3.06 -10.03 5.17
CA SER A 23 -2.76 -9.10 4.07
C SER A 23 -3.92 -8.96 3.10
N LEU A 24 -4.59 -10.06 2.72
CA LEU A 24 -5.71 -9.98 1.77
C LEU A 24 -6.88 -9.18 2.34
N GLN A 25 -7.28 -9.46 3.59
CA GLN A 25 -8.43 -8.79 4.21
C GLN A 25 -8.14 -7.33 4.51
N THR A 26 -6.92 -6.96 4.93
CA THR A 26 -6.54 -5.56 5.14
C THR A 26 -6.69 -4.73 3.87
N PHE A 27 -6.16 -5.22 2.74
CA PHE A 27 -6.26 -4.49 1.47
C PHE A 27 -7.71 -4.46 0.96
N ARG A 28 -8.44 -5.58 1.06
CA ARG A 28 -9.85 -5.64 0.66
C ARG A 28 -10.70 -4.63 1.44
N GLY A 29 -10.62 -4.66 2.77
CA GLY A 29 -11.39 -3.77 3.64
C GLY A 29 -11.07 -2.30 3.42
N ALA A 30 -9.79 -1.97 3.21
CA ALA A 30 -9.38 -0.60 2.90
C ALA A 30 -9.96 -0.09 1.57
N VAL A 31 -9.89 -0.90 0.51
CA VAL A 31 -10.46 -0.55 -0.81
C VAL A 31 -11.98 -0.44 -0.74
N GLU A 32 -12.63 -1.38 -0.06
CA GLU A 32 -14.08 -1.39 0.11
C GLU A 32 -14.58 -0.16 0.88
N LEU A 33 -13.92 0.19 1.99
CA LEU A 33 -14.21 1.41 2.75
C LEU A 33 -14.06 2.68 1.89
N ALA A 34 -13.00 2.74 1.09
CA ALA A 34 -12.74 3.90 0.25
C ALA A 34 -13.77 4.03 -0.88
N ALA A 35 -14.13 2.92 -1.53
CA ALA A 35 -15.15 2.89 -2.57
C ALA A 35 -16.54 3.27 -2.04
N GLN A 36 -16.90 2.83 -0.83
CA GLN A 36 -18.22 3.09 -0.23
C GLN A 36 -18.35 4.51 0.34
N SER A 37 -17.28 5.06 0.91
CA SER A 37 -17.33 6.38 1.57
C SER A 37 -17.33 7.55 0.60
N GLY A 38 -16.63 7.43 -0.54
CA GLY A 38 -16.37 8.55 -1.45
C GLY A 38 -15.52 9.67 -0.82
N ALA A 39 -14.95 9.44 0.37
CA ALA A 39 -14.08 10.39 1.04
C ALA A 39 -12.67 10.39 0.42
N ASP A 40 -11.94 11.48 0.64
CA ASP A 40 -10.52 11.53 0.28
C ASP A 40 -9.74 10.45 1.04
N PHE A 41 -8.78 9.81 0.38
CA PHE A 41 -7.92 8.79 0.98
C PHE A 41 -7.11 9.34 2.16
N VAL A 42 -6.73 10.63 2.13
CA VAL A 42 -6.07 11.27 3.27
C VAL A 42 -7.00 11.32 4.49
N ALA A 43 -8.26 11.69 4.28
CA ALA A 43 -9.25 11.73 5.36
C ALA A 43 -9.54 10.33 5.93
N LEU A 44 -9.59 9.31 5.08
CA LEU A 44 -9.76 7.91 5.52
C LEU A 44 -8.55 7.41 6.31
N GLN A 45 -7.33 7.78 5.92
CA GLN A 45 -6.12 7.47 6.66
C GLN A 45 -6.10 8.16 8.03
N ASP A 46 -6.49 9.44 8.08
CA ASP A 46 -6.53 10.21 9.32
C ASP A 46 -7.58 9.66 10.30
N ALA A 47 -8.72 9.19 9.79
CA ALA A 47 -9.78 8.59 10.60
C ALA A 47 -9.33 7.35 11.40
N VAL A 48 -8.26 6.66 10.96
CA VAL A 48 -7.68 5.48 11.63
C VAL A 48 -6.31 5.75 12.27
N THR A 49 -5.88 7.03 12.30
CA THR A 49 -4.57 7.43 12.81
C THR A 49 -4.71 8.33 14.03
N SER A 50 -4.45 7.79 15.21
CA SER A 50 -4.33 8.58 16.43
C SER A 50 -2.91 9.08 16.65
N LYS A 51 -2.76 10.29 17.19
CA LYS A 51 -1.45 10.86 17.55
C LYS A 51 -0.73 9.93 18.53
N GLY A 52 0.46 9.45 18.16
CA GLY A 52 1.27 8.53 18.97
C GLY A 52 0.80 7.07 18.95
N GLY A 53 -0.19 6.72 18.12
CA GLY A 53 -0.66 5.34 17.94
C GLY A 53 0.28 4.48 17.07
N THR A 54 -0.04 3.19 16.94
CA THR A 54 0.72 2.24 16.13
C THR A 54 0.65 2.55 14.64
N THR A 55 -0.52 2.93 14.12
CA THR A 55 -0.69 3.39 12.73
C THR A 55 0.17 4.62 12.44
N PHE A 56 0.21 5.57 13.39
CA PHE A 56 1.04 6.77 13.26
C PHE A 56 2.53 6.41 13.16
N ALA A 57 3.03 5.52 14.02
CA ALA A 57 4.43 5.08 13.97
C ALA A 57 4.79 4.38 12.64
N ALA A 58 3.88 3.57 12.10
CA ALA A 58 4.07 2.95 10.78
C ALA A 58 4.12 3.99 9.65
N LEU A 59 3.19 4.95 9.64
CA LEU A 59 3.12 6.02 8.63
C LEU A 59 4.34 6.97 8.70
N GLU A 60 4.83 7.30 9.89
CA GLU A 60 6.09 8.04 10.06
C GLU A 60 7.25 7.28 9.42
N THR A 61 7.36 5.98 9.67
CA THR A 61 8.40 5.13 9.08
C THR A 61 8.28 5.11 7.55
N PHE A 62 7.06 4.97 7.00
CA PHE A 62 6.85 4.96 5.56
C PHE A 62 7.21 6.30 4.90
N ARG A 63 6.92 7.42 5.55
CA ARG A 63 7.33 8.75 5.09
C ARG A 63 8.85 8.92 5.12
N GLN A 64 9.50 8.52 6.22
CA GLN A 64 10.97 8.56 6.32
C GLN A 64 11.67 7.67 5.27
N ARG A 65 11.01 6.59 4.85
CA ARG A 65 11.51 5.67 3.82
C ARG A 65 11.03 6.01 2.41
N ALA A 66 10.36 7.15 2.23
CA ALA A 66 9.93 7.65 0.93
C ALA A 66 9.09 6.64 0.11
N VAL A 67 8.19 5.90 0.78
CA VAL A 67 7.41 4.84 0.14
C VAL A 67 6.52 5.38 -0.98
N ALA A 68 5.91 6.56 -0.79
CA ALA A 68 5.04 7.18 -1.80
C ALA A 68 5.83 7.63 -3.03
N GLU A 69 7.04 8.14 -2.81
CA GLU A 69 7.95 8.61 -3.84
C GLU A 69 8.43 7.45 -4.71
N HIS A 70 8.83 6.33 -4.11
CA HIS A 70 9.24 5.14 -4.84
C HIS A 70 8.07 4.46 -5.58
N LEU A 71 6.86 4.51 -5.04
CA LEU A 71 5.66 4.07 -5.78
C LEU A 71 5.45 4.93 -7.03
N ARG A 72 5.54 6.26 -6.91
CA ARG A 72 5.44 7.19 -8.03
C ARG A 72 6.51 6.93 -9.09
N GLU A 73 7.75 6.69 -8.67
CA GLU A 73 8.85 6.33 -9.57
C GLU A 73 8.56 5.05 -10.35
N GLY A 74 8.09 3.99 -9.68
CA GLY A 74 7.74 2.73 -10.33
C GLY A 74 6.62 2.88 -11.36
N VAL A 75 5.57 3.67 -11.04
CA VAL A 75 4.48 3.97 -11.98
C VAL A 75 4.99 4.75 -13.19
N ASN A 76 5.85 5.74 -12.99
CA ASN A 76 6.43 6.52 -14.09
C ASN A 76 7.34 5.67 -14.99
N ALA A 77 8.12 4.74 -14.40
CA ALA A 77 8.93 3.80 -15.17
C ALA A 77 8.07 2.88 -16.03
N ALA A 78 6.98 2.35 -15.46
CA ALA A 78 6.02 1.53 -16.22
C ALA A 78 5.36 2.33 -17.37
N ALA A 79 4.99 3.59 -17.13
CA ALA A 79 4.43 4.47 -18.16
C ALA A 79 5.44 4.74 -19.29
N ALA A 80 6.71 5.03 -18.95
CA ALA A 80 7.77 5.23 -19.94
C ALA A 80 7.96 3.98 -20.82
N ARG A 81 8.02 2.78 -20.21
CA ARG A 81 8.16 1.54 -20.97
C ARG A 81 6.97 1.25 -21.88
N SER A 82 5.76 1.59 -21.44
CA SER A 82 4.56 1.46 -22.27
C SER A 82 4.65 2.29 -23.56
N VAL A 83 5.18 3.51 -23.48
CA VAL A 83 5.39 4.38 -24.66
C VAL A 83 6.45 3.81 -25.61
N GLU A 84 7.55 3.27 -25.07
CA GLU A 84 8.57 2.60 -25.89
C GLU A 84 7.99 1.40 -26.64
N LEU A 85 7.26 0.52 -25.95
CA LEU A 85 6.60 -0.64 -26.55
C LEU A 85 5.62 -0.23 -27.65
N GLY A 86 4.86 0.86 -27.45
CA GLY A 86 3.94 1.38 -28.46
C GLY A 86 4.63 1.88 -29.73
N ARG A 87 5.89 2.34 -29.63
CA ARG A 87 6.72 2.73 -30.80
C ARG A 87 7.40 1.53 -31.46
N GLU A 88 7.72 0.50 -30.69
CA GLU A 88 8.34 -0.74 -31.20
C GLU A 88 7.31 -1.62 -31.96
N LEU A 89 6.03 -1.56 -31.57
CA LEU A 89 4.97 -2.43 -32.07
C LEU A 89 3.99 -1.75 -33.05
N GLY A 90 4.06 -0.42 -33.21
CA GLY A 90 3.25 0.36 -34.14
C GLY A 90 4.03 0.78 -35.36
#